data_AF-A0A497GBK9-F1
#
_entry.id   AF-A0A497GBK9-F1
#
_cell.length_a   1.000
_cell.length_b   1.000
_cell.length_c   1.000
_cell.angle_alpha   90.00
_cell.angle_beta   90.00
_cell.angle_gamma   90.00
#
_symmetry.space_group_name_H-M   'P 1'
#
loop_
_entity.id
_entity.type
_entity.pdbx_description
1 polymer ?
#
loop_
_entity_poly.entity_id
_entity_poly.type
_entity_poly.pdbx_seq_one_letter_code
_entity_poly.pdbx_strand_id
1 'polypeptide(L)'
;MYESQQNKSVFKFVTVLVILPFLLCQNSPVQAFIWDPNQSWQMFDSEYQTYNYAPSSIISEDGTVESHFYCSNKDSGVVIDHIYLRQRINGVWQSKTLVLSPSSSGWDSVHVGDPGVIKGSFNYNGTNYQWAMFYTGTDSLSGYHNQVGIAFANSLTGPWLKWEGNPVIPFSSHDYWGVGQPSATSIDGQGKMLLFYTRGDYNGTRMLRRELDLSDMSSPVIGNAVQLPKTGLTSRDGSAVVFHNANIAYDPYRDKFFVSRSRHPWDSECPDFISSEVQVACIDGDSIWAGFGSWNVLGEVGSSQSGFPRNHNSGIMRNPYGYLPDFNSIRVIFAVGETTCNGLDWLWTYRLHSIEGKLVSFDTAGDNGKVDFADYAVWSQYWGQTGCEPADCGYYADYNFDGQVDG
;
A
#
# COMPACT_ATOMS: atom_id res chain seq x y z
N MET A 1 8.01 93.56 -11.27
CA MET A 1 9.30 93.59 -10.55
C MET A 1 9.31 92.39 -9.61
N TYR A 2 10.32 91.52 -9.79
CA TYR A 2 10.97 90.63 -8.80
C TYR A 2 10.06 89.87 -7.79
N GLU A 3 10.13 88.56 -7.60
CA GLU A 3 11.18 87.59 -7.88
C GLU A 3 10.63 86.16 -7.73
N SER A 4 11.34 85.23 -8.35
CA SER A 4 11.11 83.79 -8.46
C SER A 4 10.92 83.04 -7.15
N GLN A 5 10.11 81.97 -7.18
CA GLN A 5 10.53 80.69 -6.60
C GLN A 5 10.14 79.51 -7.50
N GLN A 6 11.14 78.65 -7.71
CA GLN A 6 11.09 77.38 -8.39
C GLN A 6 10.06 76.45 -7.76
N ASN A 7 9.36 75.64 -8.55
CA ASN A 7 9.30 74.23 -8.18
C ASN A 7 9.17 73.29 -9.38
N LYS A 8 9.90 72.19 -9.22
CA LYS A 8 10.32 71.18 -10.19
C LYS A 8 9.16 70.42 -10.80
N SER A 9 9.36 70.02 -12.06
CA SER A 9 8.61 68.98 -12.75
C SER A 9 8.62 67.68 -11.95
N VAL A 10 7.46 67.05 -11.80
CA VAL A 10 7.38 65.60 -11.56
C VAL A 10 6.33 65.04 -12.50
N PHE A 11 6.81 64.18 -13.41
CA PHE A 11 6.03 63.29 -14.24
C PHE A 11 4.99 62.54 -13.40
N LYS A 12 3.70 62.68 -13.72
CA LYS A 12 2.67 61.80 -13.19
C LYS A 12 2.78 60.45 -13.91
N PHE A 13 3.45 59.50 -13.29
CA PHE A 13 3.25 58.08 -13.59
C PHE A 13 1.82 57.72 -13.20
N VAL A 14 0.97 57.45 -14.18
CA VAL A 14 -0.29 56.75 -13.95
C VAL A 14 0.06 55.27 -13.82
N THR A 15 0.21 54.79 -12.59
CA THR A 15 0.24 53.36 -12.31
C THR A 15 -1.16 52.82 -12.56
N VAL A 16 -1.37 52.20 -13.73
CA VAL A 16 -2.55 51.35 -13.96
C VAL A 16 -2.32 50.10 -13.12
N LEU A 17 -2.97 50.04 -11.96
CA LEU A 17 -3.11 48.81 -11.19
C LEU A 17 -4.01 47.87 -12.02
N VAL A 18 -3.39 46.96 -12.78
CA VAL A 18 -4.09 45.81 -13.33
C VAL A 18 -4.40 44.90 -12.16
N ILE A 19 -5.58 45.07 -11.57
CA ILE A 19 -6.16 44.08 -10.67
C ILE A 19 -6.52 42.90 -11.56
N LEU A 20 -5.59 41.94 -11.71
CA LEU A 20 -5.97 40.61 -12.17
C LEU A 20 -7.01 40.10 -11.17
N PRO A 21 -8.22 39.71 -11.61
CA PRO A 21 -9.07 38.93 -10.75
C PRO A 21 -8.33 37.62 -10.51
N PHE A 22 -7.71 37.49 -9.34
CA PHE A 22 -7.49 36.17 -8.76
C PHE A 22 -8.89 35.56 -8.68
N LEU A 23 -9.25 34.75 -9.67
CA LEU A 23 -10.19 33.67 -9.44
C LEU A 23 -9.55 32.84 -8.34
N LEU A 24 -9.92 33.15 -7.11
CA LEU A 24 -9.86 32.19 -6.03
C LEU A 24 -10.75 31.04 -6.51
N CYS A 25 -10.15 30.02 -7.13
CA CYS A 25 -10.72 28.68 -7.09
C CYS A 25 -10.84 28.35 -5.61
N GLN A 26 -12.01 28.66 -5.05
CA GLN A 26 -12.48 27.98 -3.86
C GLN A 26 -12.68 26.53 -4.30
N ASN A 27 -11.59 25.75 -4.23
CA ASN A 27 -11.70 24.31 -4.20
C ASN A 27 -12.45 23.99 -2.91
N SER A 28 -13.78 23.97 -2.98
CA SER A 28 -14.54 23.17 -2.04
C SER A 28 -13.89 21.79 -2.06
N PRO A 29 -13.54 21.18 -0.91
CA PRO A 29 -13.00 19.85 -0.91
C PRO A 29 -14.13 18.97 -1.45
N VAL A 30 -14.06 18.63 -2.74
CA VAL A 30 -14.97 17.66 -3.29
C VAL A 30 -14.69 16.41 -2.48
N GLN A 31 -15.72 15.90 -1.79
CA GLN A 31 -15.57 14.75 -0.94
C GLN A 31 -15.03 13.63 -1.84
N ALA A 32 -13.78 13.25 -1.60
CA ALA A 32 -13.03 12.39 -2.52
C ALA A 32 -13.34 10.91 -2.29
N PHE A 33 -14.02 10.63 -1.17
CA PHE A 33 -14.27 9.30 -0.67
C PHE A 33 -15.50 9.27 0.22
N ILE A 34 -16.36 8.27 0.05
CA ILE A 34 -17.52 8.02 0.93
C ILE A 34 -17.49 6.55 1.34
N TRP A 35 -17.32 6.28 2.63
CA TRP A 35 -17.51 4.94 3.18
C TRP A 35 -18.94 4.47 2.93
N ASP A 36 -19.12 3.20 2.60
CA ASP A 36 -20.44 2.58 2.60
C ASP A 36 -21.12 2.87 3.96
N PRO A 37 -22.38 3.34 3.99
CA PRO A 37 -23.08 3.63 5.24
C PRO A 37 -23.24 2.41 6.15
N ASN A 38 -23.05 1.20 5.62
CA ASN A 38 -22.94 0.00 6.41
C ASN A 38 -21.59 0.00 7.16
N GLN A 39 -21.64 -0.19 8.48
CA GLN A 39 -20.44 -0.43 9.29
C GLN A 39 -19.59 -1.55 8.68
N SER A 40 -18.30 -1.56 8.99
CA SER A 40 -17.41 -2.65 8.58
C SER A 40 -17.99 -4.00 9.01
N TRP A 41 -17.76 -5.04 8.22
CA TRP A 41 -18.24 -6.39 8.52
C TRP A 41 -17.08 -7.32 8.86
N GLN A 42 -17.30 -8.21 9.82
CA GLN A 42 -16.35 -9.28 10.13
C GLN A 42 -16.25 -10.22 8.92
N MET A 43 -15.03 -10.60 8.55
CA MET A 43 -14.81 -11.46 7.39
C MET A 43 -15.20 -12.91 7.68
N PHE A 44 -14.75 -13.46 8.80
CA PHE A 44 -14.98 -14.86 9.19
C PHE A 44 -14.80 -15.07 10.68
N ASP A 45 -15.36 -16.17 11.19
CA ASP A 45 -15.23 -16.57 12.60
C ASP A 45 -13.85 -17.14 12.92
N SER A 46 -13.50 -17.07 14.20
CA SER A 46 -12.22 -17.52 14.77
C SER A 46 -12.44 -18.51 15.90
N GLU A 47 -11.47 -19.41 16.08
CA GLU A 47 -11.44 -20.36 17.19
C GLU A 47 -11.07 -19.67 18.51
N TYR A 48 -11.29 -20.37 19.63
CA TYR A 48 -10.92 -19.90 20.95
C TYR A 48 -9.42 -19.56 21.02
N GLN A 49 -9.06 -18.45 21.68
CA GLN A 49 -7.69 -17.94 21.82
C GLN A 49 -6.87 -17.99 20.51
N THR A 50 -7.51 -17.53 19.43
CA THR A 50 -6.89 -17.33 18.12
C THR A 50 -7.00 -15.86 17.72
N TYR A 51 -5.93 -15.28 17.20
CA TYR A 51 -5.90 -13.93 16.65
C TYR A 51 -5.76 -13.94 15.13
N ASN A 52 -6.28 -12.91 14.45
CA ASN A 52 -6.09 -12.72 13.01
C ASN A 52 -5.82 -11.24 12.69
N TYR A 53 -4.71 -10.94 12.02
CA TYR A 53 -4.35 -9.56 11.67
C TYR A 53 -3.39 -9.49 10.46
N ALA A 54 -3.04 -8.28 10.03
CA ALA A 54 -2.12 -8.00 8.91
C ALA A 54 -2.48 -8.73 7.61
N PRO A 55 -3.61 -8.38 6.99
CA PRO A 55 -4.12 -9.07 5.82
C PRO A 55 -3.38 -8.64 4.54
N SER A 56 -3.11 -9.59 3.66
CA SER A 56 -2.90 -9.36 2.22
C SER A 56 -4.01 -10.07 1.45
N SER A 57 -4.87 -9.26 0.80
CA SER A 57 -6.07 -9.75 0.13
C SER A 57 -5.95 -9.58 -1.38
N ILE A 58 -6.26 -10.65 -2.10
CA ILE A 58 -6.26 -10.70 -3.57
C ILE A 58 -7.65 -11.15 -4.03
N ILE A 59 -8.22 -10.46 -5.01
CA ILE A 59 -9.38 -10.95 -5.77
C ILE A 59 -8.91 -11.44 -7.14
N SER A 60 -9.40 -12.59 -7.59
CA SER A 60 -9.12 -13.11 -8.93
C SER A 60 -9.65 -12.17 -10.01
N GLU A 61 -9.05 -12.24 -11.21
CA GLU A 61 -9.39 -11.35 -12.33
C GLU A 61 -10.86 -11.48 -12.78
N ASP A 62 -11.44 -12.67 -12.63
CA ASP A 62 -12.87 -12.93 -12.89
C ASP A 62 -13.80 -12.52 -11.73
N GLY A 63 -13.25 -12.05 -10.61
CA GLY A 63 -14.00 -11.63 -9.42
C GLY A 63 -14.58 -12.77 -8.59
N THR A 64 -14.29 -14.04 -8.91
CA THR A 64 -14.97 -15.20 -8.28
C THR A 64 -14.29 -15.71 -7.02
N VAL A 65 -13.01 -15.43 -6.82
CA VAL A 65 -12.20 -15.92 -5.69
C VAL A 65 -11.54 -14.75 -4.98
N GLU A 66 -11.91 -14.53 -3.72
CA GLU A 66 -11.15 -13.68 -2.80
C GLU A 66 -10.20 -14.58 -1.98
N SER A 67 -8.91 -14.24 -1.92
CA SER A 67 -7.87 -14.95 -1.18
C SER A 67 -7.24 -14.03 -0.16
N HIS A 68 -7.39 -14.35 1.12
CA HIS A 68 -6.93 -13.53 2.23
C HIS A 68 -5.83 -14.25 3.00
N PHE A 69 -4.61 -13.74 2.87
CA PHE A 69 -3.47 -14.15 3.69
C PHE A 69 -3.41 -13.28 4.94
N TYR A 70 -3.09 -13.84 6.09
CA TYR A 70 -3.05 -13.09 7.35
C TYR A 70 -2.18 -13.78 8.41
N CYS A 71 -1.73 -13.03 9.41
CA CYS A 71 -1.08 -13.55 10.60
C CYS A 71 -2.10 -14.22 11.52
N SER A 72 -1.77 -15.41 12.02
CA SER A 72 -2.52 -16.09 13.07
C SER A 72 -1.64 -17.07 13.84
N ASN A 73 -2.03 -17.43 15.05
CA ASN A 73 -1.39 -18.50 15.79
C ASN A 73 -1.88 -19.88 15.34
N LYS A 74 -0.95 -20.84 15.33
CA LYS A 74 -1.26 -22.23 15.04
C LYS A 74 -1.95 -22.94 16.20
N ASP A 75 -1.41 -22.76 17.40
CA ASP A 75 -1.87 -23.43 18.62
C ASP A 75 -2.61 -22.43 19.52
N SER A 76 -3.77 -22.84 20.04
CA SER A 76 -4.60 -22.01 20.93
C SER A 76 -3.79 -21.45 22.10
N GLY A 77 -3.84 -20.13 22.32
CA GLY A 77 -3.16 -19.47 23.43
C GLY A 77 -1.64 -19.32 23.27
N VAL A 78 -1.06 -19.76 22.14
CA VAL A 78 0.37 -19.61 21.85
C VAL A 78 0.59 -18.40 20.95
N VAL A 79 1.36 -17.43 21.41
CA VAL A 79 1.66 -16.20 20.66
C VAL A 79 2.87 -16.43 19.75
N ILE A 80 2.65 -17.17 18.67
CA ILE A 80 3.64 -17.42 17.62
C ILE A 80 2.93 -17.24 16.28
N ASP A 81 3.37 -16.23 15.52
CA ASP A 81 2.75 -15.91 14.23
C ASP A 81 3.13 -16.94 13.17
N HIS A 82 2.09 -17.37 12.47
CA HIS A 82 2.16 -18.12 11.23
C HIS A 82 1.33 -17.37 10.19
N ILE A 83 1.58 -17.65 8.91
CA ILE A 83 0.77 -17.11 7.83
C ILE A 83 -0.27 -18.15 7.45
N TYR A 84 -1.53 -17.74 7.49
CA TYR A 84 -2.68 -18.54 7.04
C TYR A 84 -3.30 -17.93 5.79
N LEU A 85 -4.00 -18.76 5.03
CA LEU A 85 -4.88 -18.37 3.93
C LEU A 85 -6.31 -18.81 4.24
N ARG A 86 -7.27 -17.92 3.97
CA ARG A 86 -8.68 -18.29 3.81
C ARG A 86 -9.21 -17.72 2.50
N GLN A 87 -9.95 -18.55 1.77
CA GLN A 87 -10.53 -18.16 0.49
C GLN A 87 -12.05 -18.04 0.59
N ARG A 88 -12.62 -17.10 -0.16
CA ARG A 88 -14.04 -16.97 -0.40
C ARG A 88 -14.29 -17.21 -1.89
N ILE A 89 -14.84 -18.37 -2.22
CA ILE A 89 -15.09 -18.80 -3.61
C ILE A 89 -16.58 -18.64 -3.88
N ASN A 90 -16.94 -17.81 -4.86
CA ASN A 90 -18.34 -17.49 -5.20
C ASN A 90 -19.17 -17.09 -3.97
N GLY A 91 -18.59 -16.27 -3.09
CA GLY A 91 -19.23 -15.81 -1.86
C GLY A 91 -19.17 -16.80 -0.67
N VAL A 92 -18.67 -18.02 -0.87
CA VAL A 92 -18.60 -19.08 0.16
C VAL A 92 -17.21 -19.21 0.75
N TRP A 93 -17.10 -19.04 2.06
CA TRP A 93 -15.86 -19.22 2.81
C TRP A 93 -15.40 -20.68 2.81
N GLN A 94 -14.12 -20.88 2.51
CA GLN A 94 -13.44 -22.15 2.57
C GLN A 94 -12.73 -22.33 3.94
N SER A 95 -12.24 -23.53 4.18
CA SER A 95 -11.43 -23.85 5.35
C SER A 95 -10.13 -23.06 5.38
N LYS A 96 -9.63 -22.74 6.59
CA LYS A 96 -8.32 -22.11 6.78
C LYS A 96 -7.20 -23.07 6.38
N THR A 97 -6.16 -22.53 5.75
CA THR A 97 -4.96 -23.26 5.31
C THR A 97 -3.73 -22.64 5.96
N LEU A 98 -2.89 -23.44 6.64
CA LEU A 98 -1.57 -22.98 7.09
C LEU A 98 -0.64 -22.88 5.88
N VAL A 99 -0.12 -21.68 5.62
CA VAL A 99 0.64 -21.36 4.41
C VAL A 99 2.15 -21.30 4.68
N LEU A 100 2.55 -20.61 5.75
CA LEU A 100 3.96 -20.47 6.10
C LEU A 100 4.14 -20.54 7.62
N SER A 101 5.14 -21.30 8.05
CA SER A 101 5.52 -21.44 9.46
C SER A 101 6.90 -20.83 9.71
N PRO A 102 7.21 -20.46 10.97
CA PRO A 102 8.58 -20.14 11.37
C PRO A 102 9.54 -21.27 11.01
N SER A 103 10.77 -20.92 10.66
CA SER A 103 11.81 -21.92 10.40
C SER A 103 12.24 -22.59 11.70
N SER A 104 12.84 -23.77 11.63
CA SER A 104 13.36 -24.44 12.83
C SER A 104 14.53 -23.70 13.49
N SER A 105 15.21 -22.82 12.74
CA SER A 105 16.36 -22.04 13.15
C SER A 105 16.55 -20.84 12.22
N GLY A 106 17.40 -19.89 12.62
CA GLY A 106 17.74 -18.73 11.81
C GLY A 106 16.83 -17.52 12.06
N TRP A 107 16.89 -16.57 11.14
CA TRP A 107 16.35 -15.21 11.29
C TRP A 107 14.82 -15.12 11.36
N ASP A 108 14.09 -16.15 10.90
CA ASP A 108 12.62 -16.23 10.92
C ASP A 108 12.13 -17.43 11.75
N SER A 109 12.86 -17.77 12.82
CA SER A 109 12.61 -18.97 13.63
C SER A 109 11.59 -18.79 14.75
N VAL A 110 11.18 -17.55 15.04
CA VAL A 110 10.18 -17.28 16.07
C VAL A 110 8.85 -16.90 15.44
N HIS A 111 8.78 -15.79 14.71
CA HIS A 111 7.53 -15.35 14.05
C HIS A 111 7.71 -15.29 12.53
N VAL A 112 6.67 -15.66 11.79
CA VAL A 112 6.50 -15.26 10.38
C VAL A 112 5.12 -14.65 10.18
N GLY A 113 5.07 -13.48 9.55
CA GLY A 113 3.85 -12.69 9.47
C GLY A 113 3.90 -11.62 8.39
N ASP A 114 2.93 -10.70 8.46
CA ASP A 114 2.67 -9.60 7.53
C ASP A 114 2.85 -9.98 6.05
N PRO A 115 2.06 -10.93 5.52
CA PRO A 115 2.21 -11.37 4.15
C PRO A 115 1.96 -10.20 3.17
N GLY A 116 2.77 -10.12 2.12
CA GLY A 116 2.54 -9.36 0.90
C GLY A 116 2.62 -10.29 -0.30
N VAL A 117 1.46 -10.74 -0.80
CA VAL A 117 1.37 -11.74 -1.89
C VAL A 117 1.14 -11.06 -3.23
N ILE A 118 1.82 -11.54 -4.28
CA ILE A 118 1.76 -10.99 -5.62
C ILE A 118 2.05 -12.05 -6.69
N LYS A 119 1.40 -11.94 -7.85
CA LYS A 119 1.60 -12.79 -9.03
C LYS A 119 2.73 -12.23 -9.90
N GLY A 120 3.46 -13.11 -10.56
CA GLY A 120 4.53 -12.76 -11.48
C GLY A 120 5.15 -13.99 -12.15
N SER A 121 6.41 -13.87 -12.53
CA SER A 121 7.21 -14.96 -13.10
C SER A 121 8.59 -14.96 -12.44
N PHE A 122 8.83 -15.92 -11.55
CA PHE A 122 10.05 -15.98 -10.73
C PHE A 122 10.81 -17.28 -11.01
N ASN A 123 11.94 -17.21 -11.72
CA ASN A 123 12.78 -18.38 -11.94
C ASN A 123 13.61 -18.67 -10.69
N TYR A 124 13.43 -19.85 -10.10
CA TYR A 124 14.21 -20.31 -8.96
C TYR A 124 14.47 -21.82 -9.06
N ASN A 125 15.74 -22.22 -8.97
CA ASN A 125 16.17 -23.63 -9.06
C ASN A 125 15.58 -24.38 -10.27
N GLY A 126 15.53 -23.72 -11.43
CA GLY A 126 15.01 -24.30 -12.68
C GLY A 126 13.48 -24.41 -12.76
N THR A 127 12.76 -23.94 -11.74
CA THR A 127 11.30 -23.85 -11.73
C THR A 127 10.86 -22.40 -11.89
N ASN A 128 9.90 -22.14 -12.78
CA ASN A 128 9.24 -20.85 -12.84
C ASN A 128 8.02 -20.85 -11.91
N TYR A 129 8.03 -19.97 -10.92
CA TYR A 129 6.93 -19.80 -9.96
C TYR A 129 6.04 -18.63 -10.35
N GLN A 130 4.73 -18.79 -10.13
CA GLN A 130 3.72 -17.78 -10.47
C GLN A 130 3.40 -16.81 -9.34
N TRP A 131 3.76 -17.15 -8.10
CA TRP A 131 3.46 -16.34 -6.92
C TRP A 131 4.70 -16.13 -6.07
N ALA A 132 4.83 -14.91 -5.57
CA ALA A 132 5.77 -14.55 -4.52
C ALA A 132 4.98 -14.05 -3.29
N MET A 133 5.46 -14.43 -2.10
CA MET A 133 5.01 -13.91 -0.82
C MET A 133 6.22 -13.26 -0.16
N PHE A 134 6.19 -11.94 -0.04
CA PHE A 134 7.04 -11.24 0.91
C PHE A 134 6.45 -11.41 2.32
N TYR A 135 7.29 -11.58 3.33
CA TYR A 135 6.83 -11.75 4.71
C TYR A 135 7.82 -11.15 5.70
N THR A 136 7.31 -10.69 6.84
CA THR A 136 8.14 -10.34 8.01
C THR A 136 8.55 -11.63 8.71
N GLY A 137 9.82 -11.76 9.09
CA GLY A 137 10.30 -12.80 10.00
C GLY A 137 11.19 -12.23 11.10
N THR A 138 11.19 -12.88 12.26
CA THR A 138 12.09 -12.55 13.39
C THR A 138 12.53 -13.80 14.15
N ASP A 139 13.71 -13.71 14.74
CA ASP A 139 14.33 -14.67 15.65
C ASP A 139 14.13 -14.28 17.13
N SER A 140 13.32 -13.26 17.41
CA SER A 140 13.09 -12.73 18.76
C SER A 140 11.62 -12.76 19.16
N LEU A 141 11.36 -13.26 20.38
CA LEU A 141 10.04 -13.18 21.03
C LEU A 141 9.62 -11.75 21.40
N SER A 142 10.57 -10.80 21.43
CA SER A 142 10.26 -9.39 21.71
C SER A 142 9.70 -8.64 20.50
N GLY A 143 9.65 -9.28 19.33
CA GLY A 143 9.24 -8.64 18.07
C GLY A 143 10.23 -7.59 17.55
N TYR A 144 11.50 -7.67 17.96
CA TYR A 144 12.61 -6.89 17.41
C TYR A 144 13.37 -7.68 16.35
N HIS A 145 14.31 -7.03 15.67
CA HIS A 145 15.14 -7.67 14.64
C HIS A 145 14.29 -8.27 13.49
N ASN A 146 13.17 -7.60 13.15
CA ASN A 146 12.37 -8.00 12.01
C ASN A 146 13.15 -7.81 10.71
N GLN A 147 12.99 -8.76 9.81
CA GLN A 147 13.57 -8.76 8.46
C GLN A 147 12.50 -9.18 7.45
N VAL A 148 12.69 -8.87 6.16
CA VAL A 148 11.76 -9.29 5.11
C VAL A 148 12.34 -10.48 4.36
N GLY A 149 11.60 -11.58 4.32
CA GLY A 149 11.87 -12.75 3.47
C GLY A 149 10.94 -12.83 2.27
N ILE A 150 11.24 -13.76 1.37
CA ILE A 150 10.43 -14.11 0.21
C ILE A 150 10.24 -15.63 0.09
N ALA A 151 9.04 -16.07 -0.29
CA ALA A 151 8.73 -17.45 -0.61
C ALA A 151 7.93 -17.55 -1.93
N PHE A 152 8.05 -18.67 -2.63
CA PHE A 152 7.47 -18.89 -3.96
C PHE A 152 6.48 -20.05 -4.00
N ALA A 153 5.42 -19.93 -4.81
CA ALA A 153 4.46 -21.00 -5.05
C ALA A 153 3.86 -20.93 -6.45
N ASN A 154 3.29 -22.06 -6.91
CA ASN A 154 2.47 -22.13 -8.12
C ASN A 154 0.97 -22.20 -7.83
N SER A 155 0.60 -22.27 -6.56
CA SER A 155 -0.78 -22.17 -6.08
C SER A 155 -0.79 -21.30 -4.82
N LEU A 156 -1.84 -20.49 -4.64
CA LEU A 156 -2.02 -19.68 -3.43
C LEU A 156 -2.11 -20.55 -2.16
N THR A 157 -2.63 -21.77 -2.29
CA THR A 157 -2.69 -22.76 -1.20
C THR A 157 -1.35 -23.45 -0.91
N GLY A 158 -0.30 -23.14 -1.68
CA GLY A 158 1.03 -23.72 -1.54
C GLY A 158 1.20 -25.07 -2.29
N PRO A 159 2.27 -25.81 -1.97
CA PRO A 159 3.28 -25.49 -0.96
C PRO A 159 4.08 -24.24 -1.33
N TRP A 160 4.51 -23.50 -0.30
CA TRP A 160 5.35 -22.31 -0.44
C TRP A 160 6.81 -22.66 -0.12
N LEU A 161 7.72 -22.28 -1.02
CA LEU A 161 9.15 -22.53 -0.91
C LEU A 161 9.89 -21.23 -0.54
N LYS A 162 10.45 -21.16 0.66
CA LYS A 162 11.30 -20.02 1.07
C LYS A 162 12.57 -19.99 0.21
N TRP A 163 12.97 -18.79 -0.23
CA TRP A 163 14.23 -18.58 -0.94
C TRP A 163 15.44 -18.82 -0.03
N GLU A 164 16.45 -19.56 -0.50
CA GLU A 164 17.65 -19.87 0.30
C GLU A 164 18.53 -18.63 0.56
N GLY A 165 18.45 -17.61 -0.29
CA GLY A 165 19.16 -16.35 -0.11
C GLY A 165 18.49 -15.39 0.88
N ASN A 166 17.40 -15.80 1.54
CA ASN A 166 16.71 -14.99 2.52
C ASN A 166 17.62 -14.59 3.71
N PRO A 167 17.36 -13.42 4.33
CA PRO A 167 16.27 -12.48 4.05
C PRO A 167 16.55 -11.59 2.83
N VAL A 168 15.51 -11.29 2.04
CA VAL A 168 15.60 -10.43 0.85
C VAL A 168 15.85 -8.96 1.21
N ILE A 169 15.28 -8.48 2.33
CA ILE A 169 15.67 -7.22 2.96
C ILE A 169 16.20 -7.52 4.37
N PRO A 170 17.52 -7.59 4.57
CA PRO A 170 18.11 -7.87 5.87
C PRO A 170 18.07 -6.64 6.78
N PHE A 171 18.19 -6.88 8.08
CA PHE A 171 18.41 -5.86 9.10
C PHE A 171 19.40 -6.39 10.14
N SER A 172 20.43 -5.61 10.46
CA SER A 172 21.58 -6.12 11.22
C SER A 172 21.55 -5.87 12.72
N SER A 173 20.70 -4.94 13.20
CA SER A 173 20.65 -4.58 14.61
C SER A 173 19.54 -5.34 15.32
N HIS A 174 19.85 -5.84 16.52
CA HIS A 174 18.88 -6.51 17.40
C HIS A 174 18.20 -5.54 18.37
N ASP A 175 18.62 -4.28 18.41
CA ASP A 175 18.14 -3.27 19.38
C ASP A 175 16.90 -2.51 18.89
N TYR A 176 16.51 -2.71 17.63
CA TYR A 176 15.41 -2.00 17.00
C TYR A 176 14.37 -2.96 16.44
N TRP A 177 13.20 -2.41 16.13
CA TRP A 177 12.11 -3.14 15.51
C TRP A 177 12.55 -3.79 14.19
N GLY A 178 13.30 -3.10 13.34
CA GLY A 178 13.88 -3.66 12.10
C GLY A 178 13.12 -3.25 10.84
N VAL A 179 12.95 -4.19 9.90
CA VAL A 179 12.20 -4.01 8.64
C VAL A 179 11.12 -5.08 8.52
N GLY A 180 9.95 -4.71 8.02
CA GLY A 180 8.83 -5.64 7.92
C GLY A 180 7.60 -5.00 7.29
N GLN A 181 6.47 -5.66 7.44
CA GLN A 181 5.16 -5.24 6.90
C GLN A 181 5.21 -4.97 5.38
N PRO A 182 5.69 -5.95 4.58
CA PRO A 182 5.84 -5.76 3.16
C PRO A 182 4.50 -5.59 2.42
N SER A 183 4.52 -4.77 1.38
CA SER A 183 3.47 -4.67 0.37
C SER A 183 4.14 -4.53 -1.00
N ALA A 184 3.53 -5.05 -2.06
CA ALA A 184 4.14 -5.04 -3.39
C ALA A 184 3.15 -4.73 -4.50
N THR A 185 3.63 -4.05 -5.53
CA THR A 185 2.94 -3.84 -6.81
C THR A 185 3.85 -4.28 -7.96
N SER A 186 3.25 -4.82 -9.02
CA SER A 186 4.00 -5.21 -10.21
C SER A 186 4.39 -3.98 -11.03
N ILE A 187 5.54 -4.04 -11.70
CA ILE A 187 6.00 -3.04 -12.67
C ILE A 187 5.71 -3.53 -14.10
N ASP A 188 5.95 -4.82 -14.37
CA ASP A 188 5.92 -5.39 -15.72
C ASP A 188 4.94 -6.58 -15.88
N GLY A 189 4.16 -6.89 -14.84
CA GLY A 189 3.33 -8.10 -14.78
C GLY A 189 4.11 -9.39 -14.56
N GLN A 190 5.43 -9.33 -14.44
CA GLN A 190 6.36 -10.45 -14.45
C GLN A 190 7.26 -10.41 -13.20
N GLY A 191 8.59 -10.31 -13.37
CA GLY A 191 9.56 -10.38 -12.29
C GLY A 191 9.94 -9.03 -11.68
N LYS A 192 9.54 -7.90 -12.29
CA LYS A 192 9.89 -6.56 -11.79
C LYS A 192 8.79 -6.00 -10.91
N MET A 193 9.18 -5.51 -9.74
CA MET A 193 8.25 -5.12 -8.68
C MET A 193 8.71 -3.88 -7.92
N LEU A 194 7.75 -3.12 -7.40
CA LEU A 194 7.99 -2.20 -6.29
C LEU A 194 7.65 -2.92 -4.98
N LEU A 195 8.65 -3.05 -4.10
CA LEU A 195 8.47 -3.54 -2.74
C LEU A 195 8.46 -2.36 -1.77
N PHE A 196 7.37 -2.23 -1.02
CA PHE A 196 7.17 -1.28 0.06
C PHE A 196 7.32 -1.99 1.40
N TYR A 197 7.92 -1.32 2.39
CA TYR A 197 8.07 -1.90 3.73
C TYR A 197 8.28 -0.82 4.80
N THR A 198 7.91 -1.14 6.04
CA THR A 198 8.20 -0.32 7.21
C THR A 198 9.65 -0.55 7.63
N ARG A 199 10.34 0.51 8.05
CA ARG A 199 11.58 0.41 8.83
C ARG A 199 11.47 1.18 10.13
N GLY A 200 11.80 0.54 11.24
CA GLY A 200 11.92 1.15 12.57
C GLY A 200 13.33 0.96 13.11
N ASP A 201 14.09 2.05 13.25
CA ASP A 201 15.45 2.05 13.80
C ASP A 201 15.74 3.37 14.53
N TYR A 202 17.02 3.62 14.84
CA TYR A 202 17.47 4.85 15.52
C TYR A 202 16.95 6.15 14.87
N ASN A 203 16.74 6.15 13.55
CA ASN A 203 16.27 7.32 12.81
C ASN A 203 14.74 7.47 12.81
N GLY A 204 14.05 6.63 13.59
CA GLY A 204 12.60 6.59 13.71
C GLY A 204 11.93 5.67 12.68
N THR A 205 10.60 5.63 12.75
CA THR A 205 9.77 4.76 11.91
C THR A 205 9.34 5.48 10.62
N ARG A 206 9.53 4.82 9.47
CA ARG A 206 9.19 5.35 8.14
C ARG A 206 8.91 4.23 7.14
N MET A 207 8.18 4.57 6.08
CA MET A 207 7.98 3.71 4.91
C MET A 207 9.10 3.90 3.89
N LEU A 208 9.58 2.79 3.34
CA LEU A 208 10.55 2.73 2.27
C LEU A 208 9.96 1.96 1.08
N ARG A 209 10.47 2.25 -0.12
CA ARG A 209 10.24 1.45 -1.33
C ARG A 209 11.57 1.05 -1.96
N ARG A 210 11.59 -0.09 -2.66
CA ARG A 210 12.69 -0.56 -3.50
C ARG A 210 12.14 -1.12 -4.80
N GLU A 211 12.85 -0.87 -5.89
CA GLU A 211 12.63 -1.57 -7.15
C GLU A 211 13.36 -2.90 -7.11
N LEU A 212 12.69 -3.97 -7.49
CA LEU A 212 13.23 -5.32 -7.52
C LEU A 212 13.14 -5.88 -8.94
N ASP A 213 14.16 -6.64 -9.35
CA ASP A 213 14.06 -7.59 -10.45
C ASP A 213 14.28 -9.00 -9.89
N LEU A 214 13.19 -9.76 -9.85
CA LEU A 214 13.11 -11.12 -9.30
C LEU A 214 12.91 -12.16 -10.40
N SER A 215 13.18 -11.79 -11.67
CA SER A 215 13.01 -12.68 -12.81
C SER A 215 13.92 -13.92 -12.71
N ASP A 216 15.11 -13.75 -12.11
CA ASP A 216 16.08 -14.81 -11.82
C ASP A 216 16.55 -14.74 -10.36
N MET A 217 16.07 -15.67 -9.53
CA MET A 217 16.38 -15.74 -8.10
C MET A 217 17.75 -16.37 -7.80
N SER A 218 18.52 -16.77 -8.81
CA SER A 218 19.94 -17.07 -8.64
C SER A 218 20.78 -15.78 -8.55
N SER A 219 20.27 -14.67 -9.09
CA SER A 219 20.93 -13.36 -9.08
C SER A 219 19.89 -12.21 -9.06
N PRO A 220 19.05 -12.11 -8.01
CA PRO A 220 18.03 -11.07 -7.95
C PRO A 220 18.66 -9.68 -7.84
N VAL A 221 18.02 -8.67 -8.43
CA VAL A 221 18.44 -7.27 -8.32
C VAL A 221 17.58 -6.58 -7.28
N ILE A 222 18.21 -6.10 -6.20
CA ILE A 222 17.55 -5.35 -5.13
C ILE A 222 17.99 -3.89 -5.19
N GLY A 223 17.12 -3.02 -5.71
CA GLY A 223 17.41 -1.60 -5.87
C GLY A 223 17.60 -0.85 -4.55
N ASN A 224 18.08 0.39 -4.66
CA ASN A 224 18.29 1.27 -3.51
C ASN A 224 16.95 1.59 -2.81
N ALA A 225 17.02 1.75 -1.49
CA ALA A 225 15.86 2.19 -0.72
C ALA A 225 15.57 3.67 -0.98
N VAL A 226 14.31 3.97 -1.25
CA VAL A 226 13.79 5.34 -1.34
C VAL A 226 12.73 5.52 -0.28
N GLN A 227 12.87 6.58 0.53
CA GLN A 227 11.90 6.89 1.56
C GLN A 227 10.67 7.55 0.95
N LEU A 228 9.48 7.09 1.36
CA LEU A 228 8.25 7.71 0.89
C LEU A 228 7.99 9.05 1.60
N PRO A 229 7.41 10.04 0.90
CA PRO A 229 7.05 11.31 1.53
C PRO A 229 5.93 11.08 2.54
N LYS A 230 5.91 11.91 3.59
CA LYS A 230 4.81 11.97 4.57
C LYS A 230 3.92 13.20 4.41
N THR A 231 4.30 14.13 3.53
CA THR A 231 3.55 15.36 3.25
C THR A 231 2.12 15.00 2.84
N GLY A 232 1.14 15.72 3.37
CA GLY A 232 -0.28 15.51 3.08
C GLY A 232 -0.96 14.41 3.90
N LEU A 233 -0.21 13.47 4.49
CA LEU A 233 -0.75 12.57 5.52
C LEU A 233 -1.01 13.34 6.82
N THR A 234 -1.89 12.81 7.67
CA THR A 234 -2.22 13.44 8.96
C THR A 234 -2.04 12.47 10.13
N SER A 235 -1.80 13.04 11.31
CA SER A 235 -1.92 12.39 12.62
C SER A 235 -3.30 12.71 13.22
N ARG A 236 -3.74 11.93 14.20
CA ARG A 236 -5.06 12.05 14.86
C ARG A 236 -5.24 13.36 15.61
N ASP A 237 -4.15 13.87 16.20
CA ASP A 237 -4.13 15.04 17.08
C ASP A 237 -3.36 16.24 16.49
N GLY A 238 -2.90 16.15 15.23
CA GLY A 238 -2.08 17.18 14.59
C GLY A 238 -0.58 17.12 14.93
N SER A 239 -0.12 16.13 15.71
CA SER A 239 1.30 15.86 15.95
C SER A 239 2.07 15.43 14.69
N ALA A 240 3.38 15.25 14.80
CA ALA A 240 4.21 14.82 13.68
C ALA A 240 3.78 13.44 13.15
N VAL A 241 3.61 13.33 11.83
CA VAL A 241 3.23 12.07 11.19
C VAL A 241 4.34 11.03 11.30
N VAL A 242 3.95 9.83 11.75
CA VAL A 242 4.72 8.58 11.61
C VAL A 242 4.05 7.75 10.51
N PHE A 243 4.78 7.46 9.43
CA PHE A 243 4.26 6.67 8.30
C PHE A 243 4.82 5.26 8.35
N HIS A 244 3.96 4.28 8.63
CA HIS A 244 4.32 2.88 8.84
C HIS A 244 3.08 1.97 8.78
N ASN A 245 3.30 0.66 8.84
CA ASN A 245 2.26 -0.38 8.88
C ASN A 245 1.19 -0.14 7.81
N ALA A 246 1.67 -0.11 6.58
CA ALA A 246 0.91 0.35 5.44
C ALA A 246 0.87 -0.68 4.31
N ASN A 247 -0.26 -0.77 3.64
CA ASN A 247 -0.43 -1.57 2.44
C ASN A 247 -0.72 -0.67 1.25
N ILE A 248 -0.18 -1.03 0.09
CA ILE A 248 -0.19 -0.23 -1.12
C ILE A 248 -0.91 -0.97 -2.24
N ALA A 249 -1.76 -0.23 -2.96
CA ALA A 249 -2.34 -0.64 -4.24
C ALA A 249 -2.03 0.41 -5.30
N TYR A 250 -1.92 -0.01 -6.55
CA TYR A 250 -1.72 0.90 -7.69
C TYR A 250 -2.95 0.96 -8.58
N ASP A 251 -3.29 2.15 -9.03
CA ASP A 251 -4.28 2.40 -10.06
C ASP A 251 -3.54 2.82 -11.34
N PRO A 252 -3.35 1.87 -12.28
CA PRO A 252 -2.71 2.15 -13.55
C PRO A 252 -3.53 3.07 -14.46
N TYR A 253 -4.84 3.17 -14.28
CA TYR A 253 -5.68 4.02 -15.11
C TYR A 253 -5.45 5.50 -14.81
N ARG A 254 -5.27 5.84 -13.52
CA ARG A 254 -5.05 7.21 -13.06
C ARG A 254 -3.59 7.55 -12.77
N ASP A 255 -2.70 6.57 -12.90
CA ASP A 255 -1.33 6.63 -12.40
C ASP A 255 -1.26 7.12 -10.94
N LYS A 256 -1.94 6.39 -10.04
CA LYS A 256 -2.00 6.73 -8.61
C LYS A 256 -1.73 5.55 -7.72
N PHE A 257 -0.97 5.76 -6.67
CA PHE A 257 -0.84 4.81 -5.58
C PHE A 257 -1.82 5.15 -4.47
N PHE A 258 -2.44 4.12 -3.92
CA PHE A 258 -3.31 4.19 -2.76
C PHE A 258 -2.65 3.50 -1.59
N VAL A 259 -2.84 4.05 -0.41
CA VAL A 259 -2.29 3.53 0.84
C VAL A 259 -3.39 3.36 1.88
N SER A 260 -3.36 2.26 2.62
CA SER A 260 -4.02 2.14 3.92
C SER A 260 -2.92 2.03 4.98
N ARG A 261 -3.00 2.83 6.05
CA ARG A 261 -1.95 2.88 7.09
C ARG A 261 -2.51 3.08 8.48
N SER A 262 -1.80 2.60 9.50
CA SER A 262 -2.09 2.93 10.91
C SER A 262 -1.87 4.42 11.20
N ARG A 263 -2.78 5.08 11.94
CA ARG A 263 -2.66 6.49 12.34
C ARG A 263 -2.15 6.65 13.77
N HIS A 264 -1.38 7.71 14.00
CA HIS A 264 -0.75 8.06 15.28
C HIS A 264 -1.32 9.38 15.84
N PRO A 265 -1.20 9.65 17.15
CA PRO A 265 -0.62 8.77 18.18
C PRO A 265 -1.51 7.57 18.50
N TRP A 266 -0.91 6.60 19.20
CA TRP A 266 -1.65 5.51 19.84
C TRP A 266 -2.59 6.04 20.91
N ASP A 267 -3.68 5.32 21.15
CA ASP A 267 -4.56 5.63 22.27
C ASP A 267 -3.87 5.34 23.60
N SER A 268 -4.25 6.08 24.63
CA SER A 268 -3.74 5.89 26.00
C SER A 268 -4.42 4.74 26.74
N GLU A 269 -5.53 4.23 26.23
CA GLU A 269 -6.20 3.05 26.78
C GLU A 269 -5.46 1.79 26.30
N CYS A 270 -5.45 0.72 27.08
CA CYS A 270 -4.76 -0.50 26.65
C CYS A 270 -5.61 -1.32 25.65
N PRO A 271 -4.98 -1.97 24.65
CA PRO A 271 -3.55 -1.87 24.31
C PRO A 271 -3.21 -0.49 23.71
N ASP A 272 -2.13 0.10 24.22
CA ASP A 272 -1.69 1.50 23.96
C ASP A 272 -0.53 1.58 22.95
N PHE A 273 -0.29 0.49 22.23
CA PHE A 273 0.76 0.34 21.22
C PHE A 273 0.22 -0.06 19.83
N ILE A 274 -1.10 -0.08 19.67
CA ILE A 274 -1.78 -0.34 18.40
C ILE A 274 -2.75 0.81 18.08
N SER A 275 -3.03 0.98 16.78
CA SER A 275 -3.85 2.10 16.30
C SER A 275 -5.35 1.88 16.57
N SER A 276 -6.08 2.98 16.78
CA SER A 276 -7.55 3.03 16.68
C SER A 276 -8.05 3.44 15.31
N GLU A 277 -7.19 3.87 14.40
CA GLU A 277 -7.61 4.42 13.11
C GLU A 277 -6.71 3.96 11.97
N VAL A 278 -7.35 3.54 10.89
CA VAL A 278 -6.69 3.35 9.59
C VAL A 278 -6.97 4.57 8.74
N GLN A 279 -5.93 5.19 8.19
CA GLN A 279 -6.06 6.27 7.20
C GLN A 279 -5.85 5.72 5.80
N VAL A 280 -6.75 6.11 4.89
CA VAL A 280 -6.63 5.87 3.45
C VAL A 280 -6.26 7.17 2.76
N ALA A 281 -5.26 7.11 1.89
CA ALA A 281 -4.80 8.24 1.10
C ALA A 281 -4.36 7.79 -0.30
N CYS A 282 -4.21 8.73 -1.23
CA CYS A 282 -3.58 8.48 -2.53
C CYS A 282 -2.47 9.48 -2.84
N ILE A 283 -1.62 9.14 -3.81
CA ILE A 283 -0.55 10.00 -4.33
C ILE A 283 -0.30 9.67 -5.81
N ASP A 284 0.21 10.63 -6.56
CA ASP A 284 0.58 10.42 -7.97
C ASP A 284 1.74 9.43 -8.13
N GLY A 285 1.74 8.67 -9.23
CA GLY A 285 2.75 7.67 -9.55
C GLY A 285 4.16 8.21 -9.50
N ASP A 286 4.43 9.27 -10.24
CA ASP A 286 5.73 9.96 -10.28
C ASP A 286 6.27 10.31 -8.88
N SER A 287 5.39 10.59 -7.92
CA SER A 287 5.81 10.92 -6.55
C SER A 287 6.38 9.71 -5.79
N ILE A 288 5.86 8.51 -6.05
CA ILE A 288 6.38 7.25 -5.47
C ILE A 288 7.75 6.93 -6.06
N TRP A 289 7.92 7.11 -7.37
CA TRP A 289 9.20 6.91 -8.04
C TRP A 289 10.23 7.94 -7.58
N ALA A 290 9.86 9.22 -7.45
CA ALA A 290 10.78 10.26 -6.99
C ALA A 290 11.08 10.21 -5.48
N GLY A 291 10.21 9.60 -4.66
CA GLY A 291 10.29 9.68 -3.20
C GLY A 291 9.92 11.06 -2.64
N PHE A 292 9.23 11.88 -3.43
CA PHE A 292 8.82 13.24 -3.08
C PHE A 292 7.44 13.53 -3.66
N GLY A 293 6.61 14.28 -2.94
CA GLY A 293 5.24 14.59 -3.32
C GLY A 293 4.36 14.79 -2.09
N SER A 294 3.04 14.90 -2.30
CA SER A 294 2.06 15.02 -1.22
C SER A 294 0.93 14.02 -1.40
N TRP A 295 0.62 13.29 -0.33
CA TRP A 295 -0.56 12.45 -0.26
C TRP A 295 -1.82 13.32 -0.18
N ASN A 296 -2.92 12.82 -0.72
CA ASN A 296 -4.25 13.33 -0.52
C ASN A 296 -5.04 12.34 0.36
N VAL A 297 -5.44 12.76 1.56
CA VAL A 297 -6.22 11.91 2.47
C VAL A 297 -7.63 11.75 1.92
N LEU A 298 -8.06 10.49 1.82
CA LEU A 298 -9.35 10.11 1.29
C LEU A 298 -10.37 9.94 2.42
N GLY A 299 -9.97 9.21 3.46
CA GLY A 299 -10.85 8.93 4.58
C GLY A 299 -10.18 8.10 5.64
N GLU A 300 -10.89 7.89 6.74
CA GLU A 300 -10.40 7.21 7.93
C GLU A 300 -11.42 6.16 8.38
N VAL A 301 -10.92 5.01 8.85
CA VAL A 301 -11.71 3.94 9.45
C VAL A 301 -11.34 3.89 10.93
N GLY A 302 -12.25 4.36 11.78
CA GLY A 302 -12.13 4.29 13.24
C GLY A 302 -13.33 3.59 13.86
N SER A 303 -13.51 3.77 15.17
CA SER A 303 -14.59 3.15 15.94
C SER A 303 -15.99 3.48 15.43
N SER A 304 -16.20 4.65 14.80
CA SER A 304 -17.46 5.00 14.16
C SER A 304 -17.83 4.10 12.98
N GLN A 305 -16.83 3.56 12.28
CA GLN A 305 -17.02 2.67 11.14
C GLN A 305 -17.02 1.21 11.56
N SER A 306 -16.17 0.83 12.52
CA SER A 306 -16.00 -0.58 12.89
C SER A 306 -16.81 -1.04 14.08
N GLY A 307 -17.16 -0.12 14.99
CA GLY A 307 -17.70 -0.46 16.31
C GLY A 307 -16.63 -0.88 17.33
N PHE A 308 -15.35 -0.92 16.95
CA PHE A 308 -14.26 -1.39 17.80
C PHE A 308 -13.30 -0.27 18.20
N PRO A 309 -12.74 -0.33 19.42
CA PRO A 309 -11.81 0.68 19.91
C PRO A 309 -10.43 0.62 19.23
N ARG A 310 -10.05 -0.51 18.61
CA ARG A 310 -8.79 -0.67 17.87
C ARG A 310 -9.05 -1.05 16.42
N ASN A 311 -8.30 -0.42 15.51
CA ASN A 311 -8.38 -0.59 14.05
C ASN A 311 -6.97 -0.43 13.49
N HIS A 312 -6.33 -1.52 13.09
CA HIS A 312 -4.89 -1.55 12.82
C HIS A 312 -4.52 -2.61 11.77
N ASN A 313 -3.23 -2.64 11.38
CA ASN A 313 -2.66 -3.59 10.41
C ASN A 313 -3.56 -3.79 9.19
N SER A 314 -3.77 -2.71 8.42
CA SER A 314 -4.68 -2.72 7.28
C SER A 314 -4.03 -3.21 5.99
N GLY A 315 -4.82 -3.86 5.16
CA GLY A 315 -4.57 -4.19 3.77
C GLY A 315 -5.58 -3.51 2.84
N ILE A 316 -5.27 -3.45 1.55
CA ILE A 316 -6.20 -3.09 0.48
C ILE A 316 -6.50 -4.36 -0.33
N MET A 317 -7.77 -4.56 -0.72
CA MET A 317 -8.12 -5.59 -1.71
C MET A 317 -7.49 -5.23 -3.06
N ARG A 318 -6.70 -6.15 -3.61
CA ARG A 318 -5.98 -5.93 -4.86
C ARG A 318 -6.28 -7.04 -5.85
N ASN A 319 -6.03 -6.80 -7.13
CA ASN A 319 -5.90 -7.89 -8.10
C ASN A 319 -4.55 -8.64 -7.88
N PRO A 320 -4.27 -9.71 -8.63
CA PRO A 320 -3.03 -10.49 -8.47
C PRO A 320 -1.73 -9.70 -8.64
N TYR A 321 -1.75 -8.57 -9.34
CA TYR A 321 -0.57 -7.75 -9.66
C TYR A 321 -0.38 -6.57 -8.70
N GLY A 322 -1.20 -6.48 -7.65
CA GLY A 322 -1.16 -5.39 -6.68
C GLY A 322 -1.92 -4.13 -7.10
N TYR A 323 -2.78 -4.23 -8.12
CA TYR A 323 -3.57 -3.09 -8.60
C TYR A 323 -4.95 -3.04 -7.95
N LEU A 324 -5.61 -1.88 -7.96
CA LEU A 324 -7.02 -1.79 -7.58
C LEU A 324 -7.87 -2.63 -8.54
N PRO A 325 -8.76 -3.50 -8.02
CA PRO A 325 -9.63 -4.33 -8.86
C PRO A 325 -10.84 -3.55 -9.39
N ASP A 326 -11.24 -2.48 -8.71
CA ASP A 326 -12.27 -1.53 -9.15
C ASP A 326 -11.69 -0.11 -9.01
N PHE A 327 -11.73 0.65 -10.09
CA PHE A 327 -11.24 2.04 -10.13
C PHE A 327 -12.16 3.02 -9.40
N ASN A 328 -13.36 2.61 -9.00
CA ASN A 328 -14.34 3.49 -8.34
C ASN A 328 -14.52 3.17 -6.85
N SER A 329 -13.85 2.15 -6.32
CA SER A 329 -13.93 1.82 -4.90
C SER A 329 -12.60 1.33 -4.33
N ILE A 330 -12.47 1.45 -3.02
CA ILE A 330 -11.38 0.86 -2.26
C ILE A 330 -12.02 0.01 -1.17
N ARG A 331 -11.70 -1.29 -1.19
CA ARG A 331 -12.01 -2.19 -0.09
C ARG A 331 -10.79 -2.32 0.82
N VAL A 332 -10.95 -1.89 2.06
CA VAL A 332 -9.92 -1.99 3.10
C VAL A 332 -10.25 -3.18 3.99
N ILE A 333 -9.27 -4.03 4.24
CA ILE A 333 -9.35 -5.11 5.20
C ILE A 333 -8.43 -4.75 6.37
N PHE A 334 -8.87 -4.87 7.61
CA PHE A 334 -8.09 -4.43 8.76
C PHE A 334 -8.40 -5.29 9.98
N ALA A 335 -7.47 -5.32 10.93
CA ALA A 335 -7.70 -5.96 12.21
C ALA A 335 -8.45 -5.00 13.14
N VAL A 336 -9.47 -5.52 13.81
CA VAL A 336 -10.13 -4.87 14.95
C VAL A 336 -9.70 -5.51 16.26
N GLY A 337 -9.82 -4.79 17.38
CA GLY A 337 -9.55 -5.34 18.70
C GLY A 337 -10.26 -4.57 19.83
N GLU A 338 -10.43 -5.24 20.96
CA GLU A 338 -11.07 -4.71 22.17
C GLU A 338 -10.06 -4.16 23.19
N THR A 339 -10.55 -3.38 24.16
CA THR A 339 -9.76 -2.84 25.27
C THR A 339 -9.83 -3.75 26.51
N THR A 340 -9.19 -4.91 26.45
CA THR A 340 -9.14 -5.88 27.57
C THR A 340 -7.71 -6.09 28.08
N CYS A 341 -7.45 -5.69 29.33
CA CYS A 341 -6.07 -5.58 29.86
C CYS A 341 -5.69 -6.68 30.86
N ASN A 342 -6.41 -7.80 30.88
CA ASN A 342 -6.02 -8.97 31.67
C ASN A 342 -5.00 -9.79 30.87
N GLY A 343 -3.72 -9.44 30.99
CA GLY A 343 -2.64 -10.12 30.27
C GLY A 343 -2.72 -9.87 28.76
N LEU A 344 -2.83 -10.94 27.95
CA LEU A 344 -2.89 -10.88 26.49
C LEU A 344 -4.33 -10.98 25.95
N ASP A 345 -5.34 -10.75 26.79
CA ASP A 345 -6.74 -10.90 26.39
C ASP A 345 -7.14 -10.04 25.18
N TRP A 346 -6.58 -8.82 25.07
CA TRP A 346 -6.78 -7.95 23.91
C TRP A 346 -6.36 -8.62 22.59
N LEU A 347 -5.27 -9.41 22.60
CA LEU A 347 -4.75 -10.06 21.40
C LEU A 347 -5.74 -11.09 20.87
N TRP A 348 -6.34 -11.88 21.78
CA TRP A 348 -7.32 -12.91 21.42
C TRP A 348 -8.62 -12.36 20.83
N THR A 349 -8.84 -11.05 20.96
CA THR A 349 -9.98 -10.36 20.34
C THR A 349 -9.76 -9.98 18.88
N TYR A 350 -8.55 -10.12 18.35
CA TYR A 350 -8.24 -9.66 16.99
C TYR A 350 -9.04 -10.41 15.92
N ARG A 351 -9.86 -9.67 15.17
CA ARG A 351 -10.64 -10.17 14.03
C ARG A 351 -10.37 -9.34 12.79
N LEU A 352 -10.44 -9.97 11.62
CA LEU A 352 -10.39 -9.24 10.36
C LEU A 352 -11.78 -8.72 10.02
N HIS A 353 -11.85 -7.42 9.77
CA HIS A 353 -13.00 -6.72 9.26
C HIS A 353 -12.69 -6.17 7.86
N SER A 354 -13.74 -6.00 7.07
CA SER A 354 -13.67 -5.35 5.78
C SER A 354 -14.64 -4.19 5.72
N ILE A 355 -14.27 -3.14 5.01
CA ILE A 355 -15.12 -2.00 4.68
C ILE A 355 -14.81 -1.53 3.26
N GLU A 356 -15.83 -1.08 2.55
CA GLU A 356 -15.70 -0.55 1.20
C GLU A 356 -16.06 0.94 1.19
N GLY A 357 -15.31 1.73 0.43
CA GLY A 357 -15.67 3.12 0.20
C GLY A 357 -15.54 3.49 -1.27
N LYS A 358 -16.43 4.36 -1.71
CA LYS A 358 -16.56 4.81 -3.09
C LYS A 358 -15.76 6.07 -3.34
N LEU A 359 -15.06 6.09 -4.45
CA LEU A 359 -14.39 7.26 -5.00
C LEU A 359 -15.42 8.08 -5.78
N VAL A 360 -15.82 9.23 -5.22
CA VAL A 360 -16.95 10.03 -5.72
C VAL A 360 -16.54 11.23 -6.56
N SER A 361 -15.25 11.54 -6.67
CA SER A 361 -14.77 12.71 -7.43
C SER A 361 -13.33 12.60 -7.94
N PHE A 362 -12.76 11.40 -7.98
CA PHE A 362 -11.49 11.15 -8.67
C PHE A 362 -11.76 10.98 -10.16
N ASP A 363 -11.69 12.07 -10.92
CA ASP A 363 -11.92 12.14 -12.37
C ASP A 363 -13.00 11.19 -12.88
N THR A 364 -14.21 11.72 -13.11
CA THR A 364 -15.19 11.07 -13.96
C THR A 364 -14.62 10.98 -15.38
N ALA A 365 -13.73 10.03 -15.62
CA ALA A 365 -13.47 9.62 -16.97
C ALA A 365 -14.72 8.90 -17.46
N GLY A 366 -15.24 9.38 -18.58
CA GLY A 366 -16.29 8.68 -19.31
C GLY A 366 -15.85 7.24 -19.61
N ASP A 367 -16.86 6.37 -19.71
CA ASP A 367 -16.78 4.95 -20.06
C ASP A 367 -16.57 3.95 -18.89
N ASN A 368 -17.73 3.54 -18.35
CA ASN A 368 -18.12 2.20 -17.92
C ASN A 368 -17.22 1.36 -16.99
N GLY A 369 -16.14 1.89 -16.41
CA GLY A 369 -15.48 1.34 -15.22
C GLY A 369 -14.99 -0.12 -15.34
N LYS A 370 -14.90 -0.68 -16.55
CA LYS A 370 -14.37 -2.00 -16.83
C LYS A 370 -13.31 -1.87 -17.92
N VAL A 371 -12.05 -1.85 -17.51
CA VAL A 371 -10.91 -2.05 -18.42
C VAL A 371 -10.66 -3.55 -18.48
N ASP A 372 -10.59 -4.11 -19.69
CA ASP A 372 -10.29 -5.53 -19.90
C ASP A 372 -8.84 -5.82 -19.47
N PHE A 373 -8.63 -6.89 -18.70
CA PHE A 373 -7.30 -7.30 -18.25
C PHE A 373 -6.33 -7.58 -19.41
N ALA A 374 -6.86 -7.86 -20.61
CA ALA A 374 -6.07 -8.03 -21.84
C ALA A 374 -5.34 -6.75 -22.30
N ASP A 375 -5.85 -5.56 -21.99
CA ASP A 375 -5.21 -4.29 -22.38
C ASP A 375 -3.90 -4.03 -21.61
N TYR A 376 -3.69 -4.69 -20.46
CA TYR A 376 -2.47 -4.56 -19.65
C TYR A 376 -1.23 -5.18 -20.29
N ALA A 377 -1.38 -6.15 -21.19
CA ALA A 377 -0.25 -6.72 -21.92
C ALA A 377 0.38 -5.70 -22.90
N VAL A 378 -0.35 -4.64 -23.26
CA VAL A 378 0.11 -3.61 -24.20
C VAL A 378 0.91 -2.51 -23.47
N TRP A 379 0.63 -2.26 -22.18
CA TRP A 379 1.28 -1.20 -21.40
C TRP A 379 2.70 -1.53 -20.89
N SER A 380 3.04 -2.82 -20.78
CA SER A 380 4.40 -3.26 -20.43
C SER A 380 5.45 -2.89 -21.50
N GLN A 381 5.03 -2.55 -22.73
CA GLN A 381 5.93 -2.09 -23.79
C GLN A 381 6.35 -0.62 -23.64
N TYR A 382 5.58 0.22 -22.94
CA TYR A 382 5.85 1.67 -22.88
C TYR A 382 6.86 2.08 -21.80
N TRP A 383 7.03 1.29 -20.73
CA TRP A 383 7.97 1.60 -19.64
C TRP A 383 9.29 0.83 -19.71
N GLY A 384 9.52 0.07 -20.80
CA GLY A 384 10.78 -0.61 -21.08
C GLY A 384 11.86 0.24 -21.79
N GLN A 385 11.60 1.53 -22.07
CA GLN A 385 12.48 2.40 -22.87
C GLN A 385 12.90 3.73 -22.22
N THR A 386 12.96 3.84 -20.89
CA THR A 386 13.66 4.98 -20.25
C THR A 386 15.16 4.71 -20.14
N GLY A 387 15.78 4.57 -21.32
CA GLY A 387 17.22 4.52 -21.52
C GLY A 387 17.59 5.34 -22.76
N CYS A 388 17.10 6.58 -22.85
CA CYS A 388 17.49 7.49 -23.93
C CYS A 388 18.61 8.42 -23.40
N GLU A 389 19.82 8.21 -23.92
CA GLU A 389 20.94 9.16 -23.77
C GLU A 389 20.61 10.52 -24.43
N PRO A 390 21.19 11.63 -23.94
CA PRO A 390 20.83 12.97 -24.36
C PRO A 390 21.49 13.33 -25.70
N ALA A 391 20.80 13.10 -26.81
CA ALA A 391 21.18 13.70 -28.10
C ALA A 391 20.03 14.00 -29.08
N ASP A 392 18.86 13.34 -29.01
CA ASP A 392 17.92 13.35 -30.16
C ASP A 392 16.46 13.75 -29.85
N CYS A 393 16.23 14.77 -29.02
CA CYS A 393 14.90 15.38 -28.91
C CYS A 393 14.75 16.57 -29.87
N GLY A 394 14.53 16.27 -31.15
CA GLY A 394 14.17 17.23 -32.18
C GLY A 394 12.67 17.20 -32.51
N TYR A 395 12.00 18.32 -32.25
CA TYR A 395 10.81 18.87 -32.91
C TYR A 395 9.51 18.05 -33.03
N TYR A 396 8.45 18.67 -32.50
CA TYR A 396 7.03 18.48 -32.82
C TYR A 396 6.77 18.33 -34.33
N ALA A 397 5.92 17.39 -34.70
CA ALA A 397 5.20 17.42 -35.98
C ALA A 397 3.75 16.95 -35.79
N ASP A 398 2.86 17.80 -36.31
CA ASP A 398 1.41 17.73 -36.32
C ASP A 398 0.85 16.42 -36.91
N TYR A 399 -0.24 15.93 -36.31
CA TYR A 399 -1.17 15.03 -37.00
C TYR A 399 -2.42 15.82 -37.37
N ASN A 400 -2.65 15.99 -38.67
CA ASN A 400 -3.91 16.43 -39.22
C ASN A 400 -4.33 15.51 -40.37
N PHE A 401 -5.57 15.05 -40.26
CA PHE A 401 -6.49 14.53 -41.28
C PHE A 401 -6.02 13.41 -42.22
N ASP A 402 -6.75 12.29 -42.19
CA ASP A 402 -7.68 12.09 -43.29
C ASP A 402 -8.84 11.16 -42.92
N GLY A 403 -10.04 11.69 -43.10
CA GLY A 403 -11.24 10.91 -43.35
C GLY A 403 -11.86 11.45 -44.62
N GLN A 404 -11.93 10.64 -45.67
CA GLN A 404 -13.10 10.54 -46.54
C GLN A 404 -12.98 9.38 -47.53
N VAL A 405 -14.15 8.80 -47.77
CA VAL A 405 -14.48 7.75 -48.74
C VAL A 405 -14.84 8.43 -50.06
N ASP A 406 -14.34 7.90 -51.18
CA ASP A 406 -15.05 7.66 -52.47
C ASP A 406 -14.07 7.65 -53.66
N GLY A 407 -14.24 6.65 -54.54
CA GLY A 407 -13.66 6.62 -55.90
C GLY A 407 -12.68 5.50 -56.19
#